data_AF-A0A1I7VLS5-F1
#
_entry.id   AF-A0A1I7VLS5-F1
#
_cell.length_a   1.000
_cell.length_b   1.000
_cell.length_c   1.000
_cell.angle_alpha   90.00
_cell.angle_beta   90.00
_cell.angle_gamma   90.00
#
_symmetry.space_group_name_H-M   'P 1'
#
loop_
_entity.id
_entity.type
_entity.pdbx_description
1 polymer ?
#
loop_
_entity_poly.entity_id
_entity_poly.type
_entity_poly.pdbx_seq_one_letter_code
_entity_poly.pdbx_strand_id
1 'polypeptide(L)'
;MAKSTSCTENLSDGKELERFYELLIEASQKVQEMKLKEGGNSELNALEDDNAPYILSAVSYKEPLKKNPKHVLHVMKRLHSMTTAEMQKELKKAHIDSRGKRSQLYNRLKKYFRKEFAIIKNAEPLRNKTETFYDYFVVIDFECTCEADLYDYNHEIIEFPAILVDVRKKEIVDVFHSYVRPLANPQLSEFCSAFTGITQEMVDKALPFIDVLDSFRAWMQLHHLGQKEVRYAFVTDGPWDIAKFFQMQCIQNIRHKRLT
;
A
#
# COMPACT_ATOMS: atom_id res chain seq x y z
N MET A 1 -42.89 26.47 -3.17
CA MET A 1 -42.53 25.63 -4.32
C MET A 1 -41.06 25.25 -4.21
N ALA A 2 -40.77 23.96 -4.38
CA ALA A 2 -39.48 23.28 -4.56
C ALA A 2 -38.33 23.50 -3.54
N LYS A 3 -38.14 22.48 -2.69
CA LYS A 3 -36.87 22.07 -2.05
C LYS A 3 -35.92 21.43 -3.09
N SER A 4 -34.66 21.24 -2.68
CA SER A 4 -33.58 20.40 -3.28
C SER A 4 -32.47 21.26 -3.93
N THR A 5 -31.16 21.12 -3.66
CA THR A 5 -30.38 19.96 -3.18
C THR A 5 -29.04 20.47 -2.58
N SER A 6 -28.65 19.98 -1.40
CA SER A 6 -27.31 20.20 -0.81
C SER A 6 -26.67 18.84 -0.51
N CYS A 7 -25.33 18.82 -0.48
CA CYS A 7 -24.46 17.77 0.07
C CYS A 7 -24.35 16.45 -0.71
N THR A 8 -23.38 16.35 -1.63
CA THR A 8 -22.97 15.05 -2.20
C THR A 8 -21.47 14.90 -2.47
N GLU A 9 -20.56 15.70 -1.90
CA GLU A 9 -19.12 15.59 -2.25
C GLU A 9 -18.18 15.09 -1.14
N ASN A 10 -18.62 14.92 0.11
CA ASN A 10 -17.75 14.47 1.22
C ASN A 10 -18.06 13.06 1.76
N LEU A 11 -19.04 12.35 1.19
CA LEU A 11 -19.27 10.92 1.49
C LEU A 11 -18.47 9.99 0.55
N SER A 12 -17.87 10.52 -0.53
CA SER A 12 -17.18 9.73 -1.55
C SER A 12 -15.84 9.17 -1.04
N ASP A 13 -14.96 10.01 -0.48
CA ASP A 13 -13.60 9.62 -0.07
C ASP A 13 -13.56 8.54 1.03
N GLY A 14 -14.46 8.61 2.02
CA GLY A 14 -14.54 7.62 3.09
C GLY A 14 -15.08 6.29 2.60
N LYS A 15 -16.13 6.34 1.76
CA LYS A 15 -16.70 5.16 1.13
C LYS A 15 -15.76 4.55 0.09
N GLU A 16 -14.96 5.34 -0.60
CA GLU A 16 -13.96 4.88 -1.57
C GLU A 16 -12.81 4.15 -0.87
N LEU A 17 -12.35 4.67 0.27
CA LEU A 17 -11.33 4.01 1.07
C LEU A 17 -11.86 2.72 1.72
N GLU A 18 -13.06 2.77 2.29
CA GLU A 18 -13.74 1.61 2.86
C GLU A 18 -13.98 0.53 1.78
N ARG A 19 -14.46 0.93 0.60
CA ARG A 19 -14.61 0.05 -0.56
C ARG A 19 -13.28 -0.51 -1.06
N PHE A 20 -12.19 0.26 -1.02
CA PHE A 20 -10.86 -0.24 -1.38
C PHE A 20 -10.39 -1.33 -0.41
N TYR A 21 -10.59 -1.15 0.90
CA TYR A 21 -10.27 -2.19 1.89
C TYR A 21 -11.19 -3.40 1.77
N GLU A 22 -12.48 -3.20 1.52
CA GLU A 22 -13.42 -4.30 1.23
C GLU A 22 -12.98 -5.09 -0.01
N LEU A 23 -12.56 -4.42 -1.09
CA LEU A 23 -12.05 -5.07 -2.30
C LEU A 23 -10.75 -5.84 -2.05
N LEU A 24 -9.85 -5.34 -1.18
CA LEU A 24 -8.63 -6.06 -0.79
C LEU A 24 -8.95 -7.32 0.03
N ILE A 25 -9.88 -7.22 0.97
CA ILE A 25 -10.33 -8.36 1.77
C ILE A 25 -11.02 -9.38 0.86
N GLU A 26 -11.89 -8.95 -0.04
CA GLU A 26 -12.60 -9.82 -0.99
C GLU A 26 -11.63 -10.47 -1.98
N ALA A 27 -10.60 -9.75 -2.46
CA ALA A 27 -9.56 -10.31 -3.31
C ALA A 27 -8.73 -11.35 -2.55
N SER A 28 -8.36 -11.08 -1.30
CA SER A 28 -7.66 -12.03 -0.44
C SER A 28 -8.50 -13.29 -0.19
N GLN A 29 -9.78 -13.13 0.13
CA GLN A 29 -10.74 -14.24 0.30
C GLN A 29 -10.93 -15.03 -1.00
N LYS A 30 -11.02 -14.38 -2.16
CA LYS A 30 -11.09 -15.07 -3.46
C LYS A 30 -9.82 -15.85 -3.76
N VAL A 31 -8.65 -15.32 -3.42
CA VAL A 31 -7.37 -16.03 -3.54
C VAL A 31 -7.37 -17.25 -2.61
N GLN A 32 -7.85 -17.12 -1.37
CA GLN A 32 -8.01 -18.24 -0.45
C GLN A 32 -9.03 -19.28 -0.94
N GLU A 33 -10.17 -18.84 -1.50
CA GLU A 33 -11.16 -19.74 -2.11
C GLU A 33 -10.64 -20.44 -3.37
N MET A 34 -9.79 -19.78 -4.16
CA MET A 34 -9.07 -20.41 -5.27
C MET A 34 -8.08 -21.46 -4.76
N LYS A 35 -7.34 -21.17 -3.67
CA LYS A 35 -6.49 -22.15 -2.96
C LYS A 35 -7.30 -23.36 -2.46
N LEU A 36 -8.52 -23.15 -1.95
CA LEU A 36 -9.43 -24.21 -1.49
C LEU A 36 -10.10 -25.01 -2.62
N LYS A 37 -10.31 -24.43 -3.81
CA LYS A 37 -10.91 -25.14 -4.95
C LYS A 37 -9.92 -26.02 -5.72
N GLU A 38 -8.61 -25.73 -5.62
CA GLU A 38 -7.55 -26.57 -6.19
C GLU A 38 -7.12 -27.73 -5.25
N GLY A 39 -7.47 -27.67 -3.97
CA GLY A 39 -7.23 -28.74 -2.98
C GLY A 39 -8.53 -29.38 -2.49
N GLY A 40 -9.01 -30.43 -3.17
CA GLY A 40 -10.24 -31.13 -2.79
C GLY A 40 -10.16 -31.88 -1.45
N ASN A 41 -11.09 -31.53 -0.57
CA ASN A 41 -11.69 -32.28 0.55
C ASN A 41 -10.79 -32.94 1.63
N SER A 42 -10.79 -32.33 2.81
CA SER A 42 -11.09 -33.06 4.05
C SER A 42 -11.75 -32.14 5.07
N GLU A 43 -12.88 -32.61 5.62
CA GLU A 43 -13.68 -31.93 6.64
C GLU A 43 -12.85 -31.72 7.92
N LEU A 44 -12.85 -30.49 8.46
CA LEU A 44 -12.33 -30.21 9.79
C LEU A 44 -13.31 -29.34 10.59
N ASN A 45 -13.55 -29.85 11.79
CA ASN A 45 -14.52 -29.45 12.79
C ASN A 45 -14.47 -27.96 13.15
N ALA A 46 -15.66 -27.42 13.38
CA ALA A 46 -15.87 -26.16 14.07
C ALA A 46 -15.19 -26.18 15.44
N LEU A 47 -14.20 -25.31 15.63
CA LEU A 47 -13.76 -24.86 16.94
C LEU A 47 -14.07 -23.37 17.05
N GLU A 48 -14.68 -23.06 18.17
CA GLU A 48 -15.25 -21.78 18.56
C GLU A 48 -14.22 -20.65 18.47
N ASP A 49 -14.51 -19.62 17.67
CA ASP A 49 -13.77 -18.37 17.66
C ASP A 49 -14.29 -17.49 18.80
N ASP A 50 -13.41 -17.27 19.77
CA ASP A 50 -13.64 -16.47 20.96
C ASP A 50 -13.82 -15.02 20.52
N ASN A 51 -15.03 -14.49 20.66
CA ASN A 51 -15.38 -13.11 20.33
C ASN A 51 -14.48 -12.13 21.09
N ALA A 52 -13.35 -11.73 20.50
CA ALA A 52 -12.67 -10.51 20.89
C ALA A 52 -13.63 -9.34 20.62
N PRO A 53 -13.99 -8.52 21.62
CA PRO A 53 -14.92 -7.43 21.40
C PRO A 53 -14.30 -6.48 20.38
N TYR A 54 -15.06 -6.10 19.35
CA TYR A 54 -14.70 -5.04 18.42
C TYR A 54 -14.51 -3.73 19.19
N ILE A 55 -13.30 -3.50 19.73
CA ILE A 55 -12.93 -2.23 20.35
C ILE A 55 -12.58 -1.28 19.21
N LEU A 56 -13.57 -0.50 18.78
CA LEU A 56 -13.34 0.64 17.89
C LEU A 56 -12.27 1.54 18.51
N SER A 57 -11.16 1.72 17.80
CA SER A 57 -10.10 2.62 18.25
C SER A 57 -10.70 4.00 18.54
N ALA A 58 -10.40 4.56 19.71
CA ALA A 58 -10.84 5.89 20.06
C ALA A 58 -10.15 6.90 19.12
N VAL A 59 -10.83 7.27 18.04
CA VAL A 59 -10.35 8.32 17.13
C VAL A 59 -10.34 9.62 17.92
N SER A 60 -9.15 10.14 18.23
CA SER A 60 -9.04 11.41 18.93
C SER A 60 -9.80 12.51 18.16
N TYR A 61 -10.75 13.15 18.83
CA TYR A 61 -11.50 14.25 18.25
C TYR A 61 -10.54 15.36 17.81
N LYS A 62 -10.47 15.60 16.50
CA LYS A 62 -9.77 16.75 15.94
C LYS A 62 -10.77 17.90 15.82
N GLU A 63 -10.58 18.93 16.65
CA GLU A 63 -11.40 20.15 16.60
C GLU A 63 -11.45 20.67 15.14
N PRO A 64 -12.64 20.85 14.54
CA PRO A 64 -12.77 21.27 13.15
C PRO A 64 -12.15 22.64 12.91
N LEU A 65 -11.69 22.87 11.69
CA LEU A 65 -11.04 24.13 11.31
C LEU A 65 -12.02 25.30 11.49
N LYS A 66 -11.62 26.28 12.30
CA LYS A 66 -12.39 27.51 12.54
C LYS A 66 -12.40 28.47 11.35
N LYS A 67 -11.53 28.24 10.36
CA LYS A 67 -11.33 29.12 9.19
C LYS A 67 -11.47 28.33 7.90
N ASN A 68 -12.00 28.96 6.84
CA ASN A 68 -12.16 28.34 5.53
C ASN A 68 -10.79 27.93 4.94
N PRO A 69 -10.57 26.64 4.60
CA PRO A 69 -9.26 26.15 4.15
C PRO A 69 -8.72 26.80 2.88
N LYS A 70 -9.60 27.02 1.87
CA LYS A 70 -9.22 27.64 0.60
C LYS A 70 -8.74 29.08 0.81
N HIS A 71 -9.43 29.81 1.70
CA HIS A 71 -9.06 31.19 2.05
C HIS A 71 -7.74 31.24 2.84
N VAL A 72 -7.55 30.36 3.81
CA VAL A 72 -6.28 30.26 4.58
C VAL A 72 -5.10 30.01 3.64
N LEU A 73 -5.22 29.04 2.71
CA LEU A 73 -4.18 28.74 1.72
C LEU A 73 -3.91 29.93 0.79
N HIS A 74 -4.97 30.59 0.30
CA HIS A 74 -4.84 31.76 -0.58
C HIS A 74 -4.05 32.89 0.07
N VAL A 75 -4.41 33.27 1.30
CA VAL A 75 -3.77 34.35 2.04
C VAL A 75 -2.33 33.98 2.40
N MET A 76 -2.09 32.77 2.92
CA MET A 76 -0.76 32.35 3.35
C MET A 76 0.23 32.17 2.18
N LYS A 77 -0.21 31.69 1.01
CA LYS A 77 0.64 31.56 -0.19
C LYS A 77 1.09 32.91 -0.75
N ARG A 78 0.24 33.94 -0.66
CA ARG A 78 0.52 35.30 -1.17
C ARG A 78 1.08 36.26 -0.12
N LEU A 79 1.17 35.84 1.15
CA LEU A 79 1.46 36.73 2.27
C LEU A 79 2.74 37.58 2.09
N HIS A 80 3.78 37.02 1.45
CA HIS A 80 5.02 37.73 1.17
C HIS A 80 4.88 38.84 0.11
N SER A 81 4.01 38.65 -0.89
CA SER A 81 3.79 39.59 -2.00
C SER A 81 2.61 40.54 -1.78
N MET A 82 1.77 40.32 -0.77
CA MET A 82 0.63 41.19 -0.43
C MET A 82 1.08 42.62 -0.11
N THR A 83 0.35 43.62 -0.60
CA THR A 83 0.51 45.04 -0.27
C THR A 83 -0.03 45.39 1.11
N THR A 84 0.32 46.57 1.64
CA THR A 84 -0.20 47.07 2.94
C THR A 84 -1.73 47.15 2.92
N ALA A 85 -2.33 47.66 1.84
CA ALA A 85 -3.78 47.78 1.71
C ALA A 85 -4.48 46.40 1.70
N GLU A 86 -3.92 45.41 1.00
CA GLU A 86 -4.43 44.04 1.00
C GLU A 86 -4.33 43.40 2.40
N MET A 87 -3.22 43.59 3.11
CA MET A 87 -3.08 43.08 4.47
C MET A 87 -4.08 43.72 5.43
N GLN A 88 -4.33 45.02 5.32
CA GLN A 88 -5.34 45.72 6.10
C GLN A 88 -6.75 45.20 5.80
N LYS A 89 -7.06 44.92 4.53
CA LYS A 89 -8.35 44.36 4.11
C LYS A 89 -8.58 42.98 4.76
N GLU A 90 -7.58 42.10 4.74
CA GLU A 90 -7.69 40.77 5.36
C GLU A 90 -7.80 40.85 6.90
N LEU A 91 -7.06 41.75 7.54
CA LEU A 91 -7.17 41.98 9.00
C LEU A 91 -8.54 42.53 9.40
N LYS A 92 -9.12 43.43 8.61
CA LYS A 92 -10.48 43.96 8.84
C LYS A 92 -11.53 42.85 8.74
N LYS A 93 -11.44 41.98 7.73
CA LYS A 93 -12.32 40.80 7.60
C LYS A 93 -12.23 39.85 8.79
N ALA A 94 -11.04 39.75 9.39
CA ALA A 94 -10.79 38.93 10.57
C ALA A 94 -11.15 39.63 11.89
N HIS A 95 -11.65 40.88 11.86
CA HIS A 95 -11.89 41.73 13.02
C HIS A 95 -10.64 41.93 13.92
N ILE A 96 -9.47 42.10 13.30
CA ILE A 96 -8.19 42.35 13.97
C ILE A 96 -7.67 43.76 13.64
N ASP A 97 -6.93 44.36 14.58
CA ASP A 97 -6.32 45.68 14.39
C ASP A 97 -5.48 45.76 13.10
N SER A 98 -5.96 46.59 12.17
CA SER A 98 -5.40 46.80 10.85
C SER A 98 -4.46 48.01 10.77
N ARG A 99 -4.06 48.62 11.90
CA ARG A 99 -3.16 49.79 11.90
C ARG A 99 -1.70 49.38 12.02
N GLY A 100 -0.80 50.22 11.51
CA GLY A 100 0.65 50.05 11.66
C GLY A 100 1.40 49.79 10.36
N LYS A 101 2.71 49.53 10.50
CA LYS A 101 3.63 49.31 9.37
C LYS A 101 3.40 47.93 8.75
N ARG A 102 3.74 47.77 7.46
CA ARG A 102 3.60 46.52 6.70
C ARG A 102 4.12 45.28 7.46
N SER A 103 5.28 45.37 8.10
CA SER A 103 5.86 44.26 8.88
C SER A 103 5.00 43.83 10.07
N GLN A 104 4.34 44.79 10.73
CA GLN A 104 3.44 44.53 11.85
C GLN A 104 2.16 43.84 11.36
N LEU A 105 1.58 44.32 10.25
CA LEU A 105 0.40 43.70 9.63
C LEU A 105 0.70 42.26 9.16
N TYR A 106 1.86 42.06 8.52
CA TYR A 106 2.35 40.75 8.09
C TYR A 106 2.42 39.76 9.27
N ASN A 107 3.04 40.18 10.37
CA ASN A 107 3.18 39.32 11.56
C ASN A 107 1.83 38.97 12.18
N ARG A 108 0.87 39.90 12.20
CA ARG A 108 -0.49 39.63 12.69
C ARG A 108 -1.23 38.63 11.82
N LEU A 109 -1.20 38.79 10.49
CA LEU A 109 -1.81 37.83 9.57
C LEU A 109 -1.16 36.45 9.64
N LYS A 110 0.18 36.40 9.65
CA LYS A 110 0.93 35.15 9.82
C LYS A 110 0.52 34.43 11.10
N LYS A 111 0.44 35.15 12.22
CA LYS A 111 0.03 34.60 13.51
C LYS A 111 -1.42 34.10 13.49
N TYR A 112 -2.32 34.88 12.90
CA TYR A 112 -3.75 34.55 12.84
C TYR A 112 -4.04 33.26 12.07
N PHE A 113 -3.37 33.04 10.94
CA PHE A 113 -3.57 31.86 10.08
C PHE A 113 -2.62 30.69 10.39
N ARG A 114 -1.62 30.86 11.28
CA ARG A 114 -0.57 29.84 11.52
C ARG A 114 -1.11 28.46 11.90
N LYS A 115 -2.06 28.40 12.85
CA LYS A 115 -2.59 27.12 13.37
C LYS A 115 -3.33 26.37 12.28
N GLU A 116 -4.29 27.03 11.63
CA GLU A 116 -5.09 26.44 10.55
C GLU A 116 -4.23 26.13 9.33
N PHE A 117 -3.28 26.98 8.96
CA PHE A 117 -2.36 26.69 7.86
C PHE A 117 -1.47 25.48 8.16
N ALA A 118 -0.99 25.30 9.40
CA ALA A 118 -0.24 24.11 9.79
C ALA A 118 -1.11 22.85 9.71
N ILE A 119 -2.35 22.91 10.21
CA ILE A 119 -3.29 21.81 10.11
C ILE A 119 -3.61 21.50 8.64
N ILE A 120 -3.91 22.50 7.82
CA ILE A 120 -4.21 22.33 6.39
C ILE A 120 -2.98 21.84 5.62
N LYS A 121 -1.76 22.28 5.94
CA LYS A 121 -0.55 21.78 5.28
C LYS A 121 -0.22 20.33 5.68
N ASN A 122 -0.57 19.95 6.90
CA ASN A 122 -0.41 18.58 7.39
C ASN A 122 -1.60 17.67 7.02
N ALA A 123 -2.74 18.26 6.60
CA ALA A 123 -3.97 17.57 6.21
C ALA A 123 -4.24 17.63 4.69
N GLU A 124 -3.60 18.54 3.94
CA GLU A 124 -3.24 18.28 2.55
C GLU A 124 -2.55 16.92 2.64
N PRO A 125 -3.13 15.85 2.05
CA PRO A 125 -2.44 14.58 2.01
C PRO A 125 -1.08 14.95 1.46
N LEU A 126 -0.03 14.67 2.24
CA LEU A 126 1.37 14.75 1.81
C LEU A 126 1.35 14.60 0.31
N ARG A 127 1.59 15.68 -0.49
CA ARG A 127 1.70 15.58 -1.95
C ARG A 127 2.30 14.22 -2.20
N ASN A 128 1.51 13.25 -2.70
CA ASN A 128 1.88 11.84 -2.62
C ASN A 128 3.19 11.70 -3.37
N LYS A 129 4.31 11.79 -2.64
CA LYS A 129 5.65 11.79 -3.24
C LYS A 129 5.76 10.52 -4.07
N THR A 130 5.18 9.45 -3.56
CA THR A 130 5.00 8.17 -4.20
C THR A 130 4.46 8.26 -5.63
N GLU A 131 3.31 8.89 -5.89
CA GLU A 131 2.75 9.06 -7.25
C GLU A 131 3.67 9.89 -8.16
N THR A 132 4.45 10.80 -7.56
CA THR A 132 5.46 11.58 -8.29
C THR A 132 6.72 10.80 -8.62
N PHE A 133 6.92 9.60 -8.07
CA PHE A 133 8.10 8.75 -8.32
C PHE A 133 7.76 7.44 -9.02
N TYR A 134 6.58 6.87 -8.77
CA TYR A 134 6.15 5.58 -9.25
C TYR A 134 4.75 5.67 -9.84
N ASP A 135 4.56 4.99 -10.96
CA ASP A 135 3.27 4.80 -11.61
C ASP A 135 2.65 3.47 -11.15
N TYR A 136 3.48 2.46 -10.90
CA TYR A 136 3.05 1.15 -10.40
C TYR A 136 3.85 0.66 -9.18
N PHE A 137 3.20 -0.16 -8.36
CA PHE A 137 3.87 -1.03 -7.40
C PHE A 137 3.72 -2.48 -7.80
N VAL A 138 4.79 -3.25 -7.62
CA VAL A 138 4.79 -4.70 -7.74
C VAL A 138 5.00 -5.26 -6.34
N VAL A 139 3.90 -5.65 -5.70
CA VAL A 139 3.90 -6.19 -4.35
C VAL A 139 4.21 -7.67 -4.42
N ILE A 140 5.20 -8.15 -3.66
CA ILE A 140 5.66 -9.54 -3.65
C ILE A 140 5.75 -10.02 -2.21
N ASP A 141 5.38 -11.28 -1.99
CA ASP A 141 5.45 -11.96 -0.69
C ASP A 141 5.74 -13.45 -0.94
N PHE A 142 6.99 -13.88 -0.77
CA PHE A 142 7.39 -15.24 -1.13
C PHE A 142 7.08 -16.22 -0.01
N GLU A 143 6.48 -17.35 -0.36
CA GLU A 143 6.51 -18.53 0.52
C GLU A 143 7.74 -19.37 0.20
N CYS A 144 8.39 -19.87 1.25
CA CYS A 144 9.61 -20.67 1.14
C CYS A 144 9.50 -22.00 1.89
N THR A 145 10.26 -23.00 1.46
CA THR A 145 10.51 -24.19 2.27
C THR A 145 11.04 -23.80 3.64
N CYS A 146 10.56 -24.48 4.68
CA CYS A 146 11.01 -24.25 6.06
C CYS A 146 10.94 -25.55 6.87
N GLU A 147 11.61 -25.57 8.02
CA GLU A 147 11.57 -26.68 8.96
C GLU A 147 11.55 -26.12 10.38
N ALA A 148 10.87 -26.80 11.28
CA ALA A 148 10.83 -26.42 12.68
C ALA A 148 12.25 -26.49 13.30
N ASP A 149 12.55 -25.54 14.19
CA ASP A 149 13.76 -25.53 15.02
C ASP A 149 15.11 -25.50 14.27
N LEU A 150 15.12 -25.18 12.97
CA LEU A 150 16.33 -25.06 12.15
C LEU A 150 16.57 -23.62 11.70
N TYR A 151 17.42 -22.92 12.45
CA TYR A 151 17.73 -21.51 12.18
C TYR A 151 18.48 -21.28 10.84
N ASP A 152 19.40 -22.18 10.49
CA ASP A 152 20.22 -22.11 9.27
C ASP A 152 19.65 -23.00 8.15
N TYR A 153 18.32 -23.05 8.05
CA TYR A 153 17.65 -23.83 7.02
C TYR A 153 17.88 -23.23 5.63
N ASN A 154 18.22 -24.08 4.66
CA ASN A 154 18.45 -23.64 3.29
C ASN A 154 17.11 -23.50 2.54
N HIS A 155 16.48 -22.35 2.74
CA HIS A 155 15.19 -22.00 2.13
C HIS A 155 15.24 -21.98 0.60
N GLU A 156 14.16 -22.45 -0.02
CA GLU A 156 13.85 -22.35 -1.44
C GLU A 156 12.44 -21.76 -1.60
N ILE A 157 12.25 -20.85 -2.55
CA ILE A 157 10.94 -20.28 -2.87
C ILE A 157 10.03 -21.37 -3.43
N ILE A 158 8.81 -21.49 -2.90
CA ILE A 158 7.79 -22.46 -3.30
C ILE A 158 6.46 -21.81 -3.75
N GLU A 159 6.25 -20.53 -3.47
CA GLU A 159 5.18 -19.70 -4.05
C GLU A 159 5.75 -18.35 -4.46
N PHE A 160 5.38 -17.88 -5.66
CA PHE A 160 5.79 -16.60 -6.22
C PHE A 160 4.56 -15.77 -6.59
N PRO A 161 3.87 -15.16 -5.61
CA PRO A 161 2.80 -14.22 -5.89
C PRO A 161 3.39 -12.83 -6.18
N ALA A 162 2.76 -12.12 -7.12
CA ALA A 162 3.00 -10.70 -7.31
C ALA A 162 1.73 -9.96 -7.69
N ILE A 163 1.48 -8.81 -7.08
CA ILE A 163 0.31 -7.96 -7.34
C ILE A 163 0.77 -6.65 -7.95
N LEU A 164 0.20 -6.29 -9.11
CA LEU A 164 0.41 -5.00 -9.73
C LEU A 164 -0.62 -4.00 -9.23
N VAL A 165 -0.17 -2.89 -8.66
CA VAL A 165 -1.03 -1.82 -8.16
C VAL A 165 -0.77 -0.53 -8.92
N ASP A 166 -1.81 0.08 -9.48
CA ASP A 166 -1.75 1.44 -10.05
C ASP A 166 -1.74 2.45 -8.89
N VAL A 167 -0.63 3.18 -8.74
CA VAL A 167 -0.42 4.09 -7.61
C VAL A 167 -1.40 5.27 -7.62
N ARG A 168 -1.82 5.71 -8.82
CA ARG A 168 -2.71 6.87 -8.97
C ARG A 168 -4.16 6.49 -8.74
N LYS A 169 -4.58 5.36 -9.30
CA LYS A 169 -5.96 4.86 -9.15
C LYS A 169 -6.17 4.17 -7.81
N LYS A 170 -5.10 3.68 -7.18
CA LYS A 170 -5.14 2.84 -5.98
C LYS A 170 -5.99 1.60 -6.24
N GLU A 171 -5.70 0.91 -7.33
CA GLU A 171 -6.43 -0.28 -7.75
C GLU A 171 -5.43 -1.39 -8.09
N ILE A 172 -5.81 -2.63 -7.82
CA ILE A 172 -5.09 -3.79 -8.34
C ILE A 172 -5.40 -3.88 -9.84
N VAL A 173 -4.33 -3.86 -10.64
CA VAL A 173 -4.40 -3.90 -12.10
C VAL A 173 -4.36 -5.34 -12.57
N ASP A 174 -3.47 -6.14 -11.96
CA ASP A 174 -3.25 -7.52 -12.36
C ASP A 174 -2.56 -8.31 -11.24
N VAL A 175 -2.64 -9.63 -11.32
CA VAL A 175 -2.04 -10.57 -10.37
C VAL A 175 -1.26 -11.64 -11.13
N PHE A 176 -0.02 -11.83 -10.76
CA PHE A 176 0.78 -12.99 -11.12
C PHE A 176 0.84 -13.95 -9.93
N HIS A 177 0.70 -15.24 -10.22
CA HIS A 177 0.80 -16.28 -9.21
C HIS A 177 1.38 -17.54 -9.85
N SER A 178 2.32 -18.17 -9.16
CA SER A 178 2.86 -19.47 -9.54
C SER A 178 3.44 -20.17 -8.33
N TYR A 179 3.20 -21.48 -8.21
CA TYR A 179 4.03 -22.33 -7.37
C TYR A 179 5.40 -22.55 -8.02
N VAL A 180 6.38 -22.90 -7.19
CA VAL A 180 7.75 -23.12 -7.61
C VAL A 180 8.21 -24.48 -7.08
N ARG A 181 8.84 -25.29 -7.94
CA ARG A 181 9.38 -26.58 -7.53
C ARG A 181 10.77 -26.42 -6.90
N PRO A 182 10.94 -26.76 -5.60
CA PRO A 182 12.26 -26.76 -4.96
C PRO A 182 13.09 -27.94 -5.49
N LEU A 183 14.40 -27.73 -5.62
CA LEU A 183 15.34 -28.72 -6.18
C LEU A 183 16.33 -29.24 -5.15
N ALA A 184 16.70 -28.44 -4.14
CA ALA A 184 17.63 -28.86 -3.09
C ALA A 184 16.91 -29.65 -1.99
N ASN A 185 15.71 -29.22 -1.59
CA ASN A 185 14.83 -29.88 -0.64
C ASN A 185 13.44 -30.13 -1.28
N PRO A 186 13.31 -31.11 -2.19
CA PRO A 186 12.06 -31.33 -2.94
C PRO A 186 10.87 -31.72 -2.06
N GLN A 187 11.13 -32.39 -0.94
CA GLN A 187 10.09 -32.80 0.00
C GLN A 187 9.82 -31.69 1.03
N LEU A 188 8.59 -31.20 1.07
CA LEU A 188 8.14 -30.25 2.07
C LEU A 188 8.05 -30.94 3.43
N SER A 189 8.46 -30.24 4.49
CA SER A 189 8.21 -30.69 5.86
C SER A 189 6.72 -30.58 6.18
N GLU A 190 6.26 -31.34 7.18
CA GLU A 190 4.90 -31.21 7.71
C GLU A 190 4.66 -29.80 8.25
N PHE A 191 5.67 -29.22 8.91
CA PHE A 191 5.62 -27.85 9.43
C PHE A 191 5.40 -26.83 8.30
N CYS A 192 6.19 -26.91 7.23
CA CYS A 192 6.08 -26.01 6.09
C CYS A 192 4.72 -26.10 5.40
N SER A 193 4.25 -27.33 5.17
CA SER A 193 2.95 -27.57 4.53
C SER A 193 1.80 -27.03 5.40
N ALA A 194 1.87 -27.22 6.72
CA ALA A 194 0.87 -26.71 7.65
C ALA A 194 0.90 -25.17 7.78
N PHE A 195 2.09 -24.56 7.75
CA PHE A 195 2.26 -23.12 7.91
C PHE A 195 1.83 -22.33 6.66
N THR A 196 2.19 -22.82 5.48
CA THR A 196 1.92 -22.15 4.19
C THR A 196 0.61 -22.59 3.52
N GLY A 197 0.12 -23.78 3.88
CA GLY A 197 -0.99 -24.44 3.19
C GLY A 197 -0.63 -25.05 1.83
N ILE A 198 0.66 -25.04 1.44
CA ILE A 198 1.12 -25.59 0.16
C ILE A 198 1.34 -27.09 0.31
N THR A 199 0.75 -27.87 -0.59
CA THR A 199 0.90 -29.33 -0.60
C THR A 199 2.08 -29.79 -1.44
N GLN A 200 2.57 -31.00 -1.15
CA GLN A 200 3.62 -31.63 -1.95
C GLN A 200 3.24 -31.76 -3.44
N GLU A 201 1.97 -32.10 -3.73
CA GLU A 201 1.50 -32.24 -5.10
C GLU A 201 1.58 -30.93 -5.90
N MET A 202 1.37 -29.79 -5.23
CA MET A 202 1.44 -28.47 -5.86
C MET A 202 2.87 -28.12 -6.27
N VAL A 203 3.86 -28.39 -5.41
CA VAL A 203 5.27 -28.14 -5.75
C VAL A 203 5.82 -29.18 -6.73
N ASP A 204 5.34 -30.44 -6.70
CA ASP A 204 5.77 -31.49 -7.63
C ASP A 204 5.40 -31.16 -9.08
N LYS A 205 4.19 -30.60 -9.28
CA LYS A 205 3.65 -30.18 -10.58
C LYS A 205 4.18 -28.81 -11.03
N ALA A 206 4.78 -28.04 -10.13
CA ALA A 206 5.25 -26.70 -10.42
C ALA A 206 6.48 -26.68 -11.34
N LEU A 207 6.70 -25.52 -11.96
CA LEU A 207 7.91 -25.26 -12.72
C LEU A 207 9.08 -24.94 -11.78
N PRO A 208 10.33 -25.25 -12.17
CA PRO A 208 11.51 -24.75 -11.48
C PRO A 208 11.54 -23.23 -11.43
N PHE A 209 12.23 -22.68 -10.41
CA PHE A 209 12.30 -21.24 -10.17
C PHE A 209 12.69 -20.41 -11.40
N ILE A 210 13.63 -20.88 -12.24
CA ILE A 210 14.09 -20.11 -13.39
C ILE A 210 13.00 -19.90 -14.43
N ASP A 211 12.15 -20.91 -14.65
CA ASP A 211 11.06 -20.85 -15.63
C ASP A 211 9.91 -19.98 -15.10
N VAL A 212 9.66 -20.04 -13.78
CA VAL A 212 8.71 -19.15 -13.11
C VAL A 212 9.19 -17.70 -13.16
N LEU A 213 10.49 -17.46 -12.96
CA LEU A 213 11.09 -16.13 -13.06
C LEU A 213 10.98 -15.57 -14.48
N ASP A 214 11.19 -16.39 -15.51
CA ASP A 214 11.00 -15.96 -16.90
C ASP A 214 9.52 -15.65 -17.21
N SER A 215 8.59 -16.44 -16.66
CA SER A 215 7.15 -16.17 -16.74
C SER A 215 6.77 -14.85 -16.04
N PHE A 216 7.33 -14.60 -14.85
CA PHE A 216 7.15 -13.34 -14.12
C PHE A 216 7.69 -12.14 -14.90
N ARG A 217 8.87 -12.27 -15.53
CA ARG A 217 9.44 -11.22 -16.39
C ARG A 217 8.56 -10.93 -17.60
N ALA A 218 8.02 -11.96 -18.25
CA ALA A 218 7.10 -11.79 -19.37
C ALA A 218 5.81 -11.07 -18.92
N TRP A 219 5.27 -11.43 -17.75
CA TRP A 219 4.14 -10.73 -17.14
C TRP A 219 4.44 -9.26 -16.85
N MET A 220 5.61 -8.93 -16.29
CA MET A 220 6.03 -7.54 -16.10
C MET A 220 6.13 -6.75 -17.41
N GLN A 221 6.61 -7.39 -18.48
CA GLN A 221 6.74 -6.77 -19.80
C GLN A 221 5.40 -6.45 -20.46
N LEU A 222 4.37 -7.27 -20.20
CA LEU A 222 2.99 -7.02 -20.67
C LEU A 222 2.47 -5.66 -20.16
N HIS A 223 2.89 -5.26 -18.96
CA HIS A 223 2.54 -3.99 -18.32
C HIS A 223 3.57 -2.87 -18.56
N HIS A 224 4.50 -3.10 -19.51
CA HIS A 224 5.57 -2.16 -19.87
C HIS A 224 6.51 -1.78 -18.71
N LEU A 225 6.55 -2.58 -17.65
CA LEU A 225 7.43 -2.33 -16.50
C LEU A 225 8.90 -2.51 -16.92
N GLY A 226 9.73 -1.53 -16.56
CA GLY A 226 11.14 -1.48 -16.96
C GLY A 226 11.40 -0.74 -18.28
N GLN A 227 10.36 -0.25 -18.96
CA GLN A 227 10.52 0.73 -20.04
C GLN A 227 10.75 2.13 -19.46
N LYS A 228 11.41 3.02 -20.22
CA LYS A 228 11.88 4.33 -19.72
C LYS A 228 10.74 5.24 -19.22
N GLU A 229 9.55 5.05 -19.78
CA GLU A 229 8.37 5.86 -19.53
C GLU A 229 7.52 5.36 -18.35
N VAL A 230 7.76 4.14 -17.84
CA VAL A 230 6.95 3.52 -16.79
C VAL A 230 7.80 3.28 -15.55
N ARG A 231 7.46 3.99 -14.46
CA ARG A 231 8.23 3.92 -13.22
C ARG A 231 7.54 2.98 -12.25
N TYR A 232 8.29 2.07 -11.65
CA TYR A 232 7.74 1.13 -10.68
C TYR A 232 8.71 0.88 -9.53
N ALA A 233 8.18 0.33 -8.44
CA ALA A 233 8.97 -0.20 -7.33
C ALA A 233 8.44 -1.57 -6.91
N PHE A 234 9.36 -2.42 -6.45
CA PHE A 234 8.99 -3.61 -5.70
C PHE A 234 8.64 -3.21 -4.26
N VAL A 235 7.61 -3.86 -3.71
CA VAL A 235 7.13 -3.65 -2.34
C VAL A 235 6.99 -5.01 -1.67
N THR A 236 7.53 -5.15 -0.46
CA THR A 236 7.53 -6.40 0.31
C THR A 236 7.25 -6.08 1.77
N ASP A 237 6.73 -7.05 2.54
CA ASP A 237 6.54 -6.87 3.98
C ASP A 237 7.87 -7.15 4.72
N GLY A 238 8.66 -6.08 4.82
CA GLY A 238 10.00 -6.16 5.39
C GLY A 238 11.05 -6.59 4.37
N PRO A 239 12.30 -6.81 4.83
CA PRO A 239 13.43 -6.95 3.93
C PRO A 239 13.67 -8.38 3.42
N TRP A 240 13.05 -9.39 4.05
CA TRP A 240 13.48 -10.78 3.92
C TRP A 240 13.24 -11.38 2.53
N ASP A 241 12.13 -11.03 1.86
CA ASP A 241 11.81 -11.48 0.50
C ASP A 241 12.95 -11.24 -0.48
N ILE A 242 13.44 -10.01 -0.54
CA ILE A 242 14.50 -9.64 -1.49
C ILE A 242 15.88 -9.93 -0.92
N ALA A 243 16.14 -9.53 0.33
CA ALA A 243 17.48 -9.59 0.91
C ALA A 243 17.92 -11.00 1.31
N LYS A 244 16.98 -11.94 1.50
CA LYS A 244 17.29 -13.33 1.85
C LYS A 244 16.76 -14.30 0.80
N PHE A 245 15.43 -14.42 0.66
CA PHE A 245 14.82 -15.52 -0.10
C PHE A 245 15.16 -15.45 -1.59
N PHE A 246 14.88 -14.32 -2.24
CA PHE A 246 15.17 -14.14 -3.66
C PHE A 246 16.67 -14.21 -3.97
N GLN A 247 17.50 -13.55 -3.14
CA GLN A 247 18.96 -13.57 -3.30
C GLN A 247 19.52 -15.00 -3.19
N MET A 248 19.12 -15.74 -2.15
CA MET A 248 19.56 -17.12 -1.94
C MET A 248 19.11 -18.03 -3.09
N GLN A 249 17.86 -17.92 -3.52
CA GLN A 249 17.33 -18.71 -4.63
C GLN A 249 18.11 -18.46 -5.93
N CYS A 250 18.51 -17.21 -6.20
CA CYS A 250 19.35 -16.87 -7.35
C CYS A 250 20.74 -17.51 -7.25
N ILE A 251 21.38 -17.45 -6.08
CA ILE A 251 22.70 -18.04 -5.85
C ILE A 251 22.67 -19.57 -6.04
N GLN A 252 21.65 -20.23 -5.50
CA GLN A 252 21.47 -21.68 -5.62
C GLN A 252 21.28 -22.10 -7.09
N ASN A 253 20.44 -21.39 -7.85
CA ASN A 253 20.21 -21.68 -9.27
C ASN A 253 21.46 -21.47 -10.14
N ILE A 254 22.27 -20.44 -9.86
CA ILE A 254 23.55 -20.22 -10.57
C ILE A 254 24.52 -21.36 -10.29
N ARG A 255 24.60 -21.84 -9.04
CA ARG A 255 25.45 -22.98 -8.67
C ARG A 255 25.00 -24.27 -9.35
N HIS A 256 23.69 -24.50 -9.43
CA HIS A 256 23.14 -25.69 -10.08
C HIS A 256 23.51 -25.71 -11.58
N LYS A 257 23.37 -24.60 -12.31
CA LYS A 257 23.79 -24.47 -13.73
C LYS A 257 25.28 -24.67 -14.00
N ARG A 258 26.15 -24.63 -12.98
CA ARG A 258 27.60 -24.89 -13.13
C ARG A 258 27.97 -26.35 -12.88
N LEU A 259 27.06 -27.14 -12.30
CA LEU A 259 27.28 -28.53 -11.92
C LEU A 259 26.56 -29.52 -12.85
N THR A 260 25.61 -29.04 -13.65
CA THR A 260 24.92 -29.78 -14.72
C THR A 260 25.49 -29.42 -16.09
#